data_AF-A0A8J3WM07-F1
#
_entry.id   AF-A0A8J3WM07-F1
#
_cell.length_a   1.000
_cell.length_b   1.000
_cell.length_c   1.000
_cell.angle_alpha   90.00
_cell.angle_beta   90.00
_cell.angle_gamma   90.00
#
_symmetry.space_group_name_H-M   'P 1'
#
loop_
_entity.id
_entity.type
_entity.pdbx_description
1 polymer ?
#
loop_
_entity_poly.entity_id
_entity_poly.type
_entity_poly.pdbx_seq_one_letter_code
_entity_poly.pdbx_strand_id
1 'polypeptide(L)'
;MVPTGVRRAVTSRVEDDDTLRIEWPGPDDGGIVLRHAETGEEHPGVELAGLAVGTWTVCKHGTPVVTDDPGFSLDGLVAYAATPRRKEVRAVRSSQGILTVVVREVEPYVEVTRVGPEDGVIAVEGIIAYGEPVAGERPAGFTAVARKGPQVTGAGTASGRHFSGTVPIGPMAEGQTRQRVFWDLFAEVGGVRLELAARLDDVEGKKARVRFPAQRAGQVRVRPYFTDTDSLAVACTIEGENT
;
A
#
# COMPACT_ATOMS: atom_id res chain seq x y z
N MET A 1 -7.82 32.83 -1.48
CA MET A 1 -9.12 33.33 -1.95
C MET A 1 -9.28 32.80 -3.36
N VAL A 2 -10.15 31.81 -3.58
CA VAL A 2 -10.32 31.20 -4.92
C VAL A 2 -11.28 32.10 -5.72
N PRO A 3 -10.98 32.47 -6.97
CA PRO A 3 -11.84 33.36 -7.76
C PRO A 3 -13.23 32.75 -7.96
N THR A 4 -14.27 33.54 -7.70
CA THR A 4 -15.66 33.23 -8.07
C THR A 4 -15.76 33.05 -9.58
N GLY A 5 -16.15 31.87 -10.04
CA GLY A 5 -16.30 31.51 -11.46
C GLY A 5 -15.48 30.30 -11.92
N VAL A 6 -14.55 29.80 -11.09
CA VAL A 6 -13.81 28.56 -11.42
C VAL A 6 -14.74 27.36 -11.26
N ARG A 7 -15.03 26.65 -12.35
CA ARG A 7 -15.74 25.38 -12.30
C ARG A 7 -14.94 24.40 -11.44
N ARG A 8 -15.59 23.85 -10.43
CA ARG A 8 -15.03 22.89 -9.49
C ARG A 8 -15.51 21.49 -9.86
N ALA A 9 -14.60 20.53 -9.90
CA ALA A 9 -14.98 19.12 -10.02
C ALA A 9 -15.75 18.70 -8.75
N VAL A 10 -16.81 17.92 -8.93
CA VAL A 10 -17.63 17.37 -7.84
C VAL A 10 -16.95 16.13 -7.27
N THR A 11 -16.56 15.22 -8.14
CA THR A 11 -15.76 14.03 -7.81
C THR A 11 -14.70 13.80 -8.89
N SER A 12 -13.64 13.12 -8.52
CA SER A 12 -12.52 12.77 -9.40
C SER A 12 -11.89 11.47 -8.93
N ARG A 13 -11.77 10.48 -9.82
CA ARG A 13 -11.15 9.19 -9.50
C ARG A 13 -10.48 8.57 -10.70
N VAL A 14 -9.48 7.75 -10.44
CA VAL A 14 -8.87 6.88 -11.45
C VAL A 14 -9.64 5.56 -11.43
N GLU A 15 -10.16 5.16 -12.58
CA GLU A 15 -10.83 3.88 -12.77
C GLU A 15 -9.79 2.75 -12.96
N ASP A 16 -10.23 1.51 -12.85
CA ASP A 16 -9.37 0.33 -12.96
C ASP A 16 -8.80 0.08 -14.36
N ASP A 17 -9.22 0.86 -15.37
CA ASP A 17 -8.72 0.85 -16.75
C ASP A 17 -7.73 2.01 -17.06
N ASP A 18 -7.22 2.68 -16.01
CA ASP A 18 -6.34 3.86 -16.12
C ASP A 18 -7.02 5.09 -16.77
N THR A 19 -8.35 5.23 -16.65
CA THR A 19 -9.07 6.44 -17.04
C THR A 19 -9.33 7.36 -15.86
N LEU A 20 -9.06 8.67 -16.02
CA LEU A 20 -9.49 9.70 -15.07
C LEU A 20 -10.96 10.05 -15.30
N ARG A 21 -11.83 9.68 -14.37
CA ARG A 21 -13.22 10.15 -14.34
C ARG A 21 -13.31 11.43 -13.52
N ILE A 22 -13.93 12.46 -14.08
CA ILE A 22 -14.25 13.72 -13.39
C ILE A 22 -15.74 13.99 -13.56
N GLU A 23 -16.43 14.23 -12.45
CA GLU A 23 -17.83 14.65 -12.46
C GLU A 23 -17.94 16.15 -12.29
N TRP A 24 -18.75 16.78 -13.15
CA TRP A 24 -18.94 18.23 -13.19
C TRP A 24 -20.34 18.62 -12.73
N PRO A 25 -20.54 19.82 -12.15
CA PRO A 25 -21.86 20.30 -11.73
C PRO A 25 -22.76 20.73 -12.91
N GLY A 26 -22.25 20.71 -14.15
CA GLY A 26 -22.94 21.11 -15.36
C GLY A 26 -22.30 20.47 -16.60
N PRO A 27 -22.77 20.80 -17.81
CA PRO A 27 -22.27 20.17 -19.04
C PRO A 27 -20.76 20.36 -19.21
N ASP A 28 -20.09 19.27 -19.62
CA ASP A 28 -18.66 19.26 -19.92
C ASP A 28 -18.41 19.83 -21.33
N ASP A 29 -17.64 20.91 -21.40
CA ASP A 29 -17.46 21.76 -22.59
C ASP A 29 -15.99 21.99 -22.97
N GLY A 30 -15.06 21.16 -22.48
CA GLY A 30 -13.65 21.34 -22.80
C GLY A 30 -12.82 20.08 -22.57
N GLY A 31 -11.77 19.93 -23.38
CA GLY A 31 -10.81 18.86 -23.20
C GLY A 31 -9.99 19.04 -21.92
N ILE A 32 -9.67 17.91 -21.30
CA ILE A 32 -8.71 17.83 -20.22
C ILE A 32 -7.30 17.75 -20.81
N VAL A 33 -6.35 18.39 -20.12
CA VAL A 33 -4.92 18.28 -20.39
C VAL A 33 -4.23 18.02 -19.06
N LEU A 34 -3.41 16.98 -19.00
CA LEU A 34 -2.56 16.68 -17.87
C LEU A 34 -1.21 17.34 -18.11
N ARG A 35 -0.73 18.17 -17.18
CA ARG A 35 0.57 18.83 -17.29
C ARG A 35 1.52 18.33 -16.21
N HIS A 36 2.65 17.73 -16.61
CA HIS A 36 3.66 17.27 -15.67
C HIS A 36 4.27 18.45 -14.92
N ALA A 37 4.28 18.38 -13.59
CA ALA A 37 4.63 19.50 -12.72
C ALA A 37 6.10 19.92 -12.84
N GLU A 38 7.00 18.98 -13.11
CA GLU A 38 8.44 19.25 -13.16
C GLU A 38 8.94 19.57 -14.57
N THR A 39 8.44 18.84 -15.58
CA THR A 39 8.95 18.93 -16.97
C THR A 39 8.10 19.85 -17.84
N GLY A 40 6.86 20.14 -17.45
CA GLY A 40 5.89 20.87 -18.26
C GLY A 40 5.32 20.07 -19.43
N GLU A 41 5.64 18.77 -19.55
CA GLU A 41 5.07 17.87 -20.55
C GLU A 41 3.53 17.89 -20.47
N GLU A 42 2.86 17.91 -21.61
CA GLU A 42 1.40 17.90 -21.68
C GLU A 42 0.89 16.60 -22.32
N HIS A 43 -0.11 16.00 -21.70
CA HIS A 43 -0.82 14.83 -22.20
C HIS A 43 -2.31 15.17 -22.35
N PRO A 44 -2.87 15.17 -23.58
CA PRO A 44 -4.27 15.49 -23.79
C PRO A 44 -5.18 14.33 -23.36
N GLY A 45 -6.37 14.66 -22.87
CA GLY A 45 -7.40 13.70 -22.50
C GLY A 45 -7.30 13.19 -21.06
N VAL A 46 -7.97 12.06 -20.83
CA VAL A 46 -8.16 11.44 -19.51
C VAL A 46 -7.57 10.03 -19.43
N GLU A 47 -6.99 9.53 -20.52
CA GLU A 47 -6.25 8.27 -20.53
C GLU A 47 -4.91 8.49 -19.82
N LEU A 48 -4.67 7.71 -18.76
CA LEU A 48 -3.49 7.84 -17.90
C LEU A 48 -2.44 6.76 -18.20
N ALA A 49 -2.80 5.79 -19.04
CA ALA A 49 -1.89 4.78 -19.52
C ALA A 49 -0.72 5.45 -20.25
N GLY A 50 0.51 5.18 -19.77
CA GLY A 50 1.73 5.70 -20.40
C GLY A 50 2.29 6.98 -19.78
N LEU A 51 1.60 7.64 -18.86
CA LEU A 51 2.15 8.81 -18.17
C LEU A 51 3.49 8.47 -17.50
N ALA A 52 4.43 9.41 -17.57
CA ALA A 52 5.68 9.34 -16.84
C ALA A 52 5.42 9.42 -15.32
N VAL A 53 6.32 8.83 -14.54
CA VAL A 53 6.31 8.92 -13.06
C VAL A 53 6.44 10.39 -12.66
N GLY A 54 5.66 10.79 -11.67
CA GLY A 54 5.65 12.15 -11.16
C GLY A 54 4.24 12.67 -10.89
N THR A 55 4.13 13.99 -10.71
CA THR A 55 2.87 14.66 -10.42
C THR A 55 2.39 15.40 -11.66
N TRP A 56 1.14 15.19 -12.02
CA TRP A 56 0.48 15.80 -13.17
C TRP A 56 -0.66 16.69 -12.69
N THR A 57 -0.63 17.97 -13.06
CA THR A 57 -1.74 18.89 -12.80
C THR A 57 -2.83 18.64 -13.83
N VAL A 58 -4.06 18.43 -13.40
CA VAL A 58 -5.20 18.32 -14.30
C VAL A 58 -5.66 19.72 -14.67
N CYS A 59 -5.64 20.04 -15.96
CA CYS A 59 -6.02 21.35 -16.49
C CYS A 59 -7.24 21.23 -17.43
N LYS A 60 -8.08 22.26 -17.43
CA LYS A 60 -9.16 22.46 -18.39
C LYS A 60 -9.09 23.89 -18.93
N HIS A 61 -9.14 24.05 -20.25
CA HIS A 61 -8.90 25.34 -20.93
C HIS A 61 -7.61 26.04 -20.46
N GLY A 62 -6.53 25.27 -20.24
CA GLY A 62 -5.23 25.78 -19.78
C GLY A 62 -5.18 26.19 -18.30
N THR A 63 -6.26 26.04 -17.54
CA THR A 63 -6.33 26.40 -16.12
C THR A 63 -6.42 25.13 -15.25
N PRO A 64 -5.71 25.05 -14.11
CA PRO A 64 -5.82 23.92 -13.19
C PRO A 64 -7.26 23.70 -12.71
N VAL A 65 -7.68 22.43 -12.67
CA VAL A 65 -8.98 22.01 -12.15
C VAL A 65 -8.95 22.07 -10.64
N VAL A 66 -9.92 22.77 -10.06
CA VAL A 66 -10.11 22.87 -8.61
C VAL A 66 -11.11 21.79 -8.17
N THR A 67 -10.89 21.20 -7.00
CA THR A 67 -11.77 20.18 -6.40
C THR A 67 -11.82 20.29 -4.87
N ASP A 68 -12.95 19.93 -4.28
CA ASP A 68 -13.05 19.66 -2.84
C ASP A 68 -13.05 18.15 -2.52
N ASP A 69 -13.21 17.30 -3.54
CA ASP A 69 -13.08 15.86 -3.40
C ASP A 69 -11.62 15.49 -3.13
N PRO A 70 -11.31 14.74 -2.05
CA PRO A 70 -9.96 14.25 -1.81
C PRO A 70 -9.45 13.30 -2.91
N GLY A 71 -10.36 12.68 -3.69
CA GLY A 71 -10.02 11.67 -4.70
C GLY A 71 -9.79 10.27 -4.12
N PHE A 72 -10.10 10.08 -2.83
CA PHE A 72 -9.92 8.81 -2.13
C PHE A 72 -11.16 7.91 -2.21
N SER A 73 -10.97 6.66 -2.59
CA SER A 73 -11.98 5.60 -2.53
C SER A 73 -11.28 4.27 -2.22
N LEU A 74 -11.48 3.72 -1.02
CA LEU A 74 -10.82 2.47 -0.64
C LEU A 74 -11.18 1.32 -1.59
N ASP A 75 -12.46 1.13 -1.87
CA ASP A 75 -12.92 0.07 -2.79
C ASP A 75 -12.38 0.30 -4.21
N GLY A 76 -12.28 1.57 -4.64
CA GLY A 76 -11.67 1.93 -5.91
C GLY A 76 -10.18 1.61 -5.97
N LEU A 77 -9.43 1.91 -4.91
CA LEU A 77 -8.01 1.60 -4.80
C LEU A 77 -7.76 0.08 -4.74
N VAL A 78 -8.61 -0.67 -4.04
CA VAL A 78 -8.56 -2.14 -4.02
C VAL A 78 -8.85 -2.72 -5.41
N ALA A 79 -9.87 -2.22 -6.11
CA ALA A 79 -10.18 -2.65 -7.48
C ALA A 79 -9.03 -2.30 -8.45
N TYR A 80 -8.48 -1.09 -8.35
CA TYR A 80 -7.35 -0.66 -9.16
C TYR A 80 -6.09 -1.52 -8.93
N ALA A 81 -5.82 -1.87 -7.66
CA ALA A 81 -4.72 -2.76 -7.28
C ALA A 81 -4.96 -4.23 -7.62
N ALA A 82 -6.18 -4.61 -8.00
CA ALA A 82 -6.52 -5.97 -8.42
C ALA A 82 -6.12 -6.29 -9.88
N THR A 83 -5.26 -5.49 -10.50
CA THR A 83 -4.75 -5.73 -11.86
C THR A 83 -3.22 -5.74 -11.85
N PRO A 84 -2.56 -6.68 -12.57
CA PRO A 84 -1.10 -6.68 -12.67
C PRO A 84 -0.57 -5.39 -13.29
N ARG A 85 0.29 -4.66 -12.58
CA ARG A 85 0.77 -3.33 -12.99
C ARG A 85 2.17 -3.04 -12.45
N ARG A 86 2.89 -2.14 -13.12
CA ARG A 86 4.21 -1.62 -12.70
C ARG A 86 4.18 -0.15 -12.29
N LYS A 87 3.05 0.52 -12.52
CA LYS A 87 2.79 1.88 -12.10
C LYS A 87 1.44 1.91 -11.39
N GLU A 88 1.35 2.75 -10.38
CA GLU A 88 0.09 3.12 -9.78
C GLU A 88 -0.20 4.58 -10.12
N VAL A 89 -1.45 4.85 -10.48
CA VAL A 89 -1.95 6.18 -10.79
C VAL A 89 -3.06 6.52 -9.80
N ARG A 90 -2.95 7.67 -9.12
CA ARG A 90 -3.95 8.16 -8.18
C ARG A 90 -4.41 9.57 -8.52
N ALA A 91 -5.71 9.81 -8.45
CA ALA A 91 -6.25 11.17 -8.41
C ALA A 91 -6.23 11.64 -6.95
N VAL A 92 -5.59 12.78 -6.69
CA VAL A 92 -5.48 13.35 -5.35
C VAL A 92 -5.71 14.86 -5.39
N ARG A 93 -6.24 15.38 -4.29
CA ARG A 93 -6.36 16.82 -4.07
C ARG A 93 -5.11 17.38 -3.41
N SER A 94 -4.47 18.35 -4.06
CA SER A 94 -3.36 19.09 -3.45
C SER A 94 -3.83 19.97 -2.28
N SER A 95 -2.89 20.44 -1.46
CA SER A 95 -3.19 21.37 -0.36
C SER A 95 -3.79 22.70 -0.84
N GLN A 96 -3.60 23.06 -2.11
CA GLN A 96 -4.20 24.23 -2.76
C GLN A 96 -5.61 23.96 -3.30
N GLY A 97 -6.13 22.73 -3.16
CA GLY A 97 -7.42 22.32 -3.69
C GLY A 97 -7.42 22.05 -5.19
N ILE A 98 -6.25 21.74 -5.76
CA ILE A 98 -6.10 21.43 -7.19
C ILE A 98 -6.14 19.92 -7.37
N LEU A 99 -6.88 19.46 -8.38
CA LEU A 99 -6.87 18.07 -8.79
C LEU A 99 -5.53 17.75 -9.47
N THR A 100 -4.84 16.77 -8.91
CA THR A 100 -3.57 16.26 -9.41
C THR A 100 -3.66 14.75 -9.62
N VAL A 101 -2.94 14.25 -10.61
CA VAL A 101 -2.70 12.83 -10.82
C VAL A 101 -1.27 12.53 -10.39
N VAL A 102 -1.09 11.58 -9.48
CA VAL A 102 0.22 11.11 -9.03
C VAL A 102 0.47 9.75 -9.67
N VAL A 103 1.60 9.62 -10.35
CA VAL A 103 2.06 8.38 -10.97
C VAL A 103 3.32 7.93 -10.25
N ARG A 104 3.33 6.71 -9.72
CA ARG A 104 4.50 6.10 -9.05
C ARG A 104 4.79 4.71 -9.58
N GLU A 105 6.04 4.29 -9.53
CA GLU A 105 6.39 2.89 -9.74
C GLU A 105 5.87 2.04 -8.57
N VAL A 106 5.42 0.83 -8.87
CA VAL A 106 4.99 -0.14 -7.87
C VAL A 106 5.49 -1.52 -8.25
N GLU A 107 5.85 -2.28 -7.22
CA GLU A 107 6.02 -3.72 -7.32
C GLU A 107 4.85 -4.45 -6.65
N PRO A 108 4.53 -5.68 -7.07
CA PRO A 108 3.56 -6.50 -6.39
C PRO A 108 3.91 -6.71 -4.92
N TYR A 109 2.90 -6.65 -4.06
CA TYR A 109 3.04 -6.88 -2.62
C TYR A 109 1.73 -7.44 -2.05
N VAL A 110 1.77 -7.90 -0.80
CA VAL A 110 0.56 -8.27 -0.06
C VAL A 110 0.11 -7.06 0.76
N GLU A 111 -1.03 -6.48 0.38
CA GLU A 111 -1.76 -5.51 1.20
C GLU A 111 -2.36 -6.25 2.39
N VAL A 112 -1.81 -6.00 3.58
CA VAL A 112 -2.19 -6.63 4.84
C VAL A 112 -3.52 -6.07 5.30
N THR A 113 -4.52 -6.94 5.40
CA THR A 113 -5.86 -6.60 5.89
C THR A 113 -6.08 -7.02 7.34
N ARG A 114 -5.32 -8.01 7.82
CA ARG A 114 -5.42 -8.51 9.19
C ARG A 114 -4.08 -9.02 9.71
N VAL A 115 -3.80 -8.76 10.97
CA VAL A 115 -2.66 -9.32 11.71
C VAL A 115 -3.16 -9.89 13.03
N GLY A 116 -2.89 -11.17 13.28
CA GLY A 116 -3.25 -11.88 14.51
C GLY A 116 -2.00 -12.40 15.24
N PRO A 117 -1.50 -11.69 16.27
CA PRO A 117 -0.38 -12.15 17.08
C PRO A 117 -0.89 -12.95 18.29
N GLU A 118 -1.25 -14.21 18.06
CA GLU A 118 -1.81 -15.11 19.09
C GLU A 118 -1.20 -16.51 18.97
N ASP A 119 -1.34 -17.33 20.02
CA ASP A 119 -0.99 -18.75 20.04
C ASP A 119 0.43 -19.12 19.58
N GLY A 120 1.41 -18.24 19.85
CA GLY A 120 2.82 -18.48 19.51
C GLY A 120 3.13 -18.31 18.03
N VAL A 121 2.22 -17.70 17.27
CA VAL A 121 2.41 -17.39 15.85
C VAL A 121 2.08 -15.92 15.56
N ILE A 122 2.62 -15.41 14.46
CA ILE A 122 2.08 -14.23 13.79
C ILE A 122 1.27 -14.73 12.60
N ALA A 123 -0.05 -14.55 12.64
CA ALA A 123 -0.95 -14.81 11.52
C ALA A 123 -1.18 -13.51 10.72
N VAL A 124 -1.23 -13.62 9.39
CA VAL A 124 -1.54 -12.50 8.49
C VAL A 124 -2.49 -12.95 7.41
N GLU A 125 -3.48 -12.10 7.11
CA GLU A 125 -4.32 -12.18 5.92
C GLU A 125 -4.10 -10.91 5.08
N GLY A 126 -4.22 -11.03 3.76
CA GLY A 126 -4.09 -9.89 2.86
C GLY A 126 -4.48 -10.19 1.42
N ILE A 127 -4.34 -9.16 0.57
CA ILE A 127 -4.58 -9.25 -0.87
C ILE A 127 -3.29 -8.98 -1.66
N ILE A 128 -3.06 -9.73 -2.73
CA ILE A 128 -1.94 -9.53 -3.66
C ILE A 128 -2.29 -8.35 -4.56
N ALA A 129 -1.72 -7.19 -4.23
CA ALA A 129 -1.83 -5.95 -4.98
C ALA A 129 -0.83 -5.94 -6.14
N TYR A 130 -1.26 -5.47 -7.31
CA TYR A 130 -0.47 -5.29 -8.54
C TYR A 130 0.18 -6.56 -9.11
N GLY A 131 -0.09 -7.73 -8.55
CA GLY A 131 0.46 -9.02 -8.99
C GLY A 131 -0.53 -9.85 -9.81
N GLU A 132 -0.04 -10.96 -10.37
CA GLU A 132 -0.87 -11.97 -11.03
C GLU A 132 -1.73 -12.74 -10.00
N PRO A 133 -3.01 -13.03 -10.31
CA PRO A 133 -3.83 -13.87 -9.45
C PRO A 133 -3.34 -15.33 -9.50
N VAL A 134 -3.37 -15.99 -8.35
CA VAL A 134 -3.00 -17.40 -8.20
C VAL A 134 -4.15 -18.30 -8.65
N ALA A 135 -3.87 -19.20 -9.60
CA ALA A 135 -4.86 -20.15 -10.10
C ALA A 135 -5.12 -21.29 -9.10
N GLY A 136 -6.35 -21.31 -8.56
CA GLY A 136 -6.76 -22.23 -7.51
C GLY A 136 -6.06 -21.96 -6.18
N GLU A 137 -6.37 -22.77 -5.17
CA GLU A 137 -5.64 -22.72 -3.91
C GLU A 137 -4.28 -23.40 -4.04
N ARG A 138 -3.22 -22.70 -3.64
CA ARG A 138 -1.83 -23.17 -3.69
C ARG A 138 -1.15 -22.96 -2.34
N PRO A 139 -0.24 -23.85 -1.93
CA PRO A 139 0.68 -23.58 -0.84
C PRO A 139 1.50 -22.31 -1.14
N ALA A 140 1.68 -21.49 -0.11
CA ALA A 140 2.55 -20.32 -0.12
C ALA A 140 3.49 -20.36 1.10
N GLY A 141 4.63 -19.68 1.01
CA GLY A 141 5.51 -19.48 2.15
C GLY A 141 5.16 -18.21 2.90
N PHE A 142 5.40 -18.19 4.22
CA PHE A 142 5.42 -16.97 5.01
C PHE A 142 6.73 -16.90 5.80
N THR A 143 7.61 -15.97 5.43
CA THR A 143 8.99 -15.94 5.92
C THR A 143 9.25 -14.67 6.71
N ALA A 144 9.81 -14.82 7.90
CA ALA A 144 10.41 -13.75 8.68
C ALA A 144 11.93 -13.77 8.49
N VAL A 145 12.54 -12.65 8.12
CA VAL A 145 14.00 -12.54 7.93
C VAL A 145 14.57 -11.50 8.88
N ALA A 146 15.50 -11.92 9.75
CA ALA A 146 16.18 -11.00 10.64
C ALA A 146 17.10 -10.10 9.82
N ARG A 147 17.04 -8.78 10.05
CA ARG A 147 17.88 -7.78 9.33
C ARG A 147 19.39 -8.06 9.41
N LYS A 148 19.80 -8.80 10.43
CA LYS A 148 21.17 -9.27 10.65
C LYS A 148 21.12 -10.64 11.32
N GLY A 149 20.77 -11.69 10.58
CA GLY A 149 20.72 -13.04 11.14
C GLY A 149 19.93 -14.04 10.30
N PRO A 150 19.29 -15.02 10.96
CA PRO A 150 18.62 -16.14 10.29
C PRO A 150 17.28 -15.75 9.66
N GLN A 151 16.69 -16.71 8.95
CA GLN A 151 15.30 -16.67 8.51
C GLN A 151 14.48 -17.73 9.23
N VAL A 152 13.19 -17.45 9.42
CA VAL A 152 12.21 -18.39 9.96
C VAL A 152 11.09 -18.49 8.95
N THR A 153 10.77 -19.71 8.53
CA THR A 153 9.71 -19.99 7.56
C THR A 153 8.53 -20.63 8.26
N GLY A 154 7.36 -20.09 8.00
CA GLY A 154 6.08 -20.68 8.32
C GLY A 154 5.31 -21.04 7.05
N ALA A 155 4.03 -21.40 7.24
CA ALA A 155 3.17 -21.89 6.18
C ALA A 155 2.12 -20.84 5.79
N GLY A 156 1.68 -20.88 4.54
CA GLY A 156 0.54 -20.11 4.08
C GLY A 156 -0.14 -20.75 2.89
N THR A 157 -1.22 -20.12 2.45
CA THR A 157 -1.97 -20.44 1.25
C THR A 157 -2.23 -19.18 0.46
N ALA A 158 -2.32 -19.33 -0.86
CA ALA A 158 -2.75 -18.27 -1.75
C ALA A 158 -3.82 -18.81 -2.71
N SER A 159 -4.87 -18.03 -2.94
CA SER A 159 -5.97 -18.38 -3.85
C SER A 159 -6.55 -17.12 -4.47
N GLY A 160 -6.55 -17.05 -5.81
CA GLY A 160 -6.87 -15.82 -6.51
C GLY A 160 -5.92 -14.71 -6.06
N ARG A 161 -6.45 -13.67 -5.42
CA ARG A 161 -5.64 -12.58 -4.85
C ARG A 161 -5.45 -12.69 -3.35
N HIS A 162 -6.04 -13.66 -2.68
CA HIS A 162 -5.97 -13.76 -1.24
C HIS A 162 -4.70 -14.49 -0.82
N PHE A 163 -4.05 -13.97 0.22
CA PHE A 163 -2.98 -14.63 0.94
C PHE A 163 -3.38 -14.80 2.40
N SER A 164 -3.07 -15.96 2.97
CA SER A 164 -3.15 -16.22 4.41
C SER A 164 -1.91 -16.98 4.84
N GLY A 165 -1.27 -16.58 5.94
CA GLY A 165 -0.04 -17.20 6.40
C GLY A 165 0.17 -17.09 7.90
N THR A 166 0.93 -18.03 8.45
CA THR A 166 1.39 -18.01 9.85
C THR A 166 2.90 -18.26 9.93
N VAL A 167 3.58 -17.55 10.84
CA VAL A 167 5.01 -17.76 11.14
C VAL A 167 5.21 -17.91 12.65
N PRO A 168 5.95 -18.93 13.12
CA PRO A 168 6.11 -19.18 14.55
C PRO A 168 7.06 -18.18 15.22
N ILE A 169 6.73 -17.71 16.42
CA ILE A 169 7.56 -16.73 17.15
C ILE A 169 8.73 -17.38 17.91
N GLY A 170 8.62 -18.67 18.26
CA GLY A 170 9.65 -19.39 19.02
C GLY A 170 11.02 -19.34 18.34
N PRO A 171 11.15 -19.78 17.07
CA PRO A 171 12.40 -19.70 16.33
C PRO A 171 12.92 -18.27 16.11
N MET A 172 12.03 -17.26 16.15
CA MET A 172 12.43 -15.84 16.03
C MET A 172 13.06 -15.30 17.31
N ALA A 173 12.75 -15.90 18.46
CA ALA A 173 13.27 -15.55 19.77
C ALA A 173 14.45 -16.42 20.21
N GLU A 174 14.59 -17.60 19.61
CA GLU A 174 15.59 -18.60 19.98
C GLU A 174 17.02 -18.05 19.87
N GLY A 175 17.82 -18.26 20.91
CA GLY A 175 19.22 -17.85 20.94
C GLY A 175 19.46 -16.35 20.81
N GLN A 176 18.43 -15.51 20.97
CA GLN A 176 18.59 -14.06 20.86
C GLN A 176 19.51 -13.54 21.97
N THR A 177 20.66 -13.00 21.58
CA THR A 177 21.64 -12.38 22.48
C THR A 177 21.61 -10.85 22.45
N ARG A 178 21.06 -10.26 21.38
CA ARG A 178 20.93 -8.81 21.26
C ARG A 178 19.66 -8.32 21.95
N GLN A 179 19.76 -7.19 22.63
CA GLN A 179 18.62 -6.56 23.31
C GLN A 179 17.40 -6.38 22.39
N ARG A 180 17.62 -6.06 21.12
CA ARG A 180 16.56 -5.91 20.11
C ARG A 180 16.99 -6.48 18.77
N VAL A 181 16.11 -7.26 18.15
CA VAL A 181 16.24 -7.80 16.79
C VAL A 181 14.97 -7.46 16.03
N PHE A 182 15.13 -7.07 14.76
CA PHE A 182 14.03 -6.74 13.86
C PHE A 182 13.98 -7.76 12.72
N TRP A 183 12.78 -8.19 12.42
CA TRP A 183 12.47 -9.16 11.39
C TRP A 183 11.53 -8.54 10.37
N ASP A 184 11.94 -8.55 9.11
CA ASP A 184 11.09 -8.13 8.01
C ASP A 184 10.30 -9.35 7.51
N LEU A 185 9.03 -9.17 7.16
CA LEU A 185 8.12 -10.27 6.81
C LEU A 185 7.85 -10.29 5.30
N PHE A 186 7.78 -11.49 4.72
CA PHE A 186 7.56 -11.70 3.30
C PHE A 186 6.65 -12.90 3.03
N ALA A 187 5.75 -12.76 2.05
CA ALA A 187 5.01 -13.88 1.49
C ALA A 187 5.79 -14.43 0.29
N GLU A 188 5.80 -15.74 0.12
CA GLU A 188 6.43 -16.40 -1.03
C GLU A 188 5.33 -17.10 -1.82
N VAL A 189 4.91 -16.49 -2.94
CA VAL A 189 3.76 -16.94 -3.74
C VAL A 189 4.23 -17.23 -5.16
N GLY A 190 4.09 -18.47 -5.63
CA GLY A 190 4.50 -18.85 -6.98
C GLY A 190 5.99 -18.64 -7.27
N GLY A 191 6.85 -18.67 -6.24
CA GLY A 191 8.28 -18.40 -6.35
C GLY A 191 8.65 -16.91 -6.37
N VAL A 192 7.67 -16.02 -6.20
CA VAL A 192 7.87 -14.58 -6.05
C VAL A 192 7.77 -14.19 -4.58
N ARG A 193 8.77 -13.45 -4.12
CA ARG A 193 8.81 -12.88 -2.78
C ARG A 193 8.08 -11.54 -2.77
N LEU A 194 7.02 -11.46 -1.99
CA LEU A 194 6.16 -10.28 -1.85
C LEU A 194 6.35 -9.67 -0.47
N GLU A 195 6.57 -8.37 -0.43
CA GLU A 195 6.54 -7.60 0.82
C GLU A 195 5.13 -7.65 1.42
N LEU A 196 5.02 -7.64 2.75
CA LEU A 196 3.76 -7.38 3.44
C LEU A 196 3.71 -5.91 3.84
N ALA A 197 2.72 -5.17 3.37
CA ALA A 197 2.55 -3.74 3.70
C ALA A 197 1.07 -3.38 3.78
N ALA A 198 0.74 -2.20 4.33
CA ALA A 198 -0.61 -1.65 4.29
C ALA A 198 -0.52 -0.22 3.73
N ARG A 199 -0.89 -0.03 2.46
CA ARG A 199 -0.65 1.21 1.67
C ARG A 199 -1.88 1.66 0.88
N LEU A 200 -2.95 0.86 0.78
CA LEU A 200 -4.14 1.22 -0.02
C LEU A 200 -5.11 2.12 0.73
N ASP A 201 -5.13 2.09 2.07
CA ASP A 201 -6.02 2.93 2.89
C ASP A 201 -5.63 4.42 2.94
N ASP A 202 -4.51 4.80 2.30
CA ASP A 202 -3.94 6.16 2.29
C ASP A 202 -3.65 6.73 3.70
N VAL A 203 -3.60 5.86 4.72
CA VAL A 203 -3.20 6.22 6.08
C VAL A 203 -1.70 6.07 6.21
N GLU A 204 -0.96 7.14 5.99
CA GLU A 204 0.50 7.13 6.15
C GLU A 204 0.90 6.94 7.62
N GLY A 205 2.15 6.51 7.86
CA GLY A 205 2.79 6.56 9.17
C GLY A 205 2.11 5.67 10.22
N LYS A 206 1.71 4.46 9.81
CA LYS A 206 0.98 3.50 10.66
C LYS A 206 1.79 3.08 11.88
N LYS A 207 3.12 3.12 11.82
CA LYS A 207 4.02 2.87 12.96
C LYS A 207 3.66 3.62 14.24
N ALA A 208 3.20 4.88 14.11
CA ALA A 208 2.83 5.72 15.25
C ALA A 208 1.36 5.55 15.68
N ARG A 209 0.52 5.00 14.79
CA ARG A 209 -0.95 4.97 14.92
C ARG A 209 -1.49 3.58 15.30
N VAL A 210 -0.81 2.51 14.88
CA VAL A 210 -1.22 1.12 15.08
C VAL A 210 -0.28 0.45 16.08
N ARG A 211 -0.86 -0.20 17.09
CA ARG A 211 -0.12 -1.04 18.03
C ARG A 211 -0.75 -2.42 18.11
N PHE A 212 0.06 -3.43 17.82
CA PHE A 212 -0.34 -4.82 17.97
C PHE A 212 -0.06 -5.33 19.39
N PRO A 213 -0.86 -6.28 19.89
CA PRO A 213 -0.51 -7.02 21.09
C PRO A 213 0.87 -7.66 20.95
N ALA A 214 1.56 -7.81 22.08
CA ALA A 214 2.82 -8.53 22.12
C ALA A 214 2.60 -9.94 22.67
N GLN A 215 3.39 -10.88 22.17
CA GLN A 215 3.50 -12.22 22.70
C GLN A 215 4.87 -12.42 23.36
N ARG A 216 5.02 -13.49 24.13
CA ARG A 216 6.28 -13.88 24.75
C ARG A 216 6.72 -15.26 24.26
N ALA A 217 8.02 -15.39 24.01
CA ALA A 217 8.71 -16.66 23.83
C ALA A 217 9.90 -16.66 24.79
N GLY A 218 9.76 -17.32 25.94
CA GLY A 218 10.69 -17.17 27.06
C GLY A 218 10.77 -15.72 27.56
N GLN A 219 11.98 -15.18 27.67
CA GLN A 219 12.25 -13.79 28.08
C GLN A 219 12.13 -12.78 26.92
N VAL A 220 11.85 -13.23 25.70
CA VAL A 220 11.77 -12.36 24.52
C VAL A 220 10.32 -11.96 24.27
N ARG A 221 10.07 -10.66 24.27
CA ARG A 221 8.82 -10.05 23.81
C ARG A 221 8.84 -9.88 22.30
N VAL A 222 7.88 -10.49 21.63
CA VAL A 222 7.72 -10.47 20.17
C VAL A 222 6.49 -9.64 19.84
N ARG A 223 6.64 -8.58 19.02
CA ARG A 223 5.53 -7.69 18.66
C ARG A 223 5.59 -7.31 17.18
N PRO A 224 4.51 -7.55 16.42
CA PRO A 224 4.36 -6.95 15.10
C PRO A 224 4.29 -5.43 15.17
N TYR A 225 4.76 -4.76 14.13
CA TYR A 225 4.65 -3.32 13.98
C TYR A 225 4.78 -2.95 12.49
N PHE A 226 4.22 -1.81 12.12
CA PHE A 226 4.49 -1.23 10.80
C PHE A 226 5.80 -0.41 10.84
N THR A 227 6.61 -0.49 9.78
CA THR A 227 7.81 0.32 9.58
C THR A 227 7.44 1.76 9.17
N ASP A 228 8.44 2.61 8.92
CA ASP A 228 8.22 3.97 8.40
C ASP A 228 7.71 3.97 6.94
N THR A 229 7.80 2.83 6.25
CA THR A 229 7.29 2.59 4.88
C THR A 229 5.96 1.83 4.86
N ASP A 230 5.32 1.74 6.04
CA ASP A 230 4.09 0.98 6.28
C ASP A 230 4.16 -0.50 5.93
N SER A 231 5.38 -1.06 5.93
CA SER A 231 5.65 -2.49 5.78
C SER A 231 5.47 -3.19 7.12
N LEU A 232 4.92 -4.41 7.13
CA LEU A 232 4.75 -5.20 8.35
C LEU A 232 6.08 -5.88 8.72
N ALA A 233 6.49 -5.67 9.97
CA ALA A 233 7.69 -6.26 10.54
C ALA A 233 7.42 -6.75 11.96
N VAL A 234 8.38 -7.46 12.55
CA VAL A 234 8.34 -7.93 13.94
C VAL A 234 9.55 -7.43 14.69
N ALA A 235 9.33 -6.94 15.91
CA ALA A 235 10.39 -6.60 16.85
C ALA A 235 10.43 -7.66 17.96
N CYS A 236 11.59 -8.31 18.10
CA CYS A 236 11.91 -9.18 19.23
C CYS A 236 12.80 -8.40 20.21
N THR A 237 12.37 -8.27 21.46
CA THR A 237 13.07 -7.52 22.51
C THR A 237 13.26 -8.39 23.73
N ILE A 238 14.48 -8.53 24.23
CA ILE A 238 14.74 -9.20 25.52
C ILE A 238 14.16 -8.30 26.61
N GLU A 239 13.17 -8.79 27.37
CA GLU A 239 12.75 -8.10 28.59
C GLU A 239 13.69 -8.54 29.71
N GLY A 240 14.38 -7.60 30.35
CA GLY A 240 15.10 -7.90 31.58
C GLY A 240 14.11 -8.39 32.64
N GLU A 241 14.55 -9.26 33.55
CA GLU A 241 13.79 -9.51 34.76
C GLU A 241 13.64 -8.18 35.49
N ASN A 242 12.40 -7.66 35.58
CA ASN A 242 12.09 -6.61 36.54
C ASN A 242 12.37 -7.21 37.93
N THR A 243 13.56 -6.94 38.45
CA THR A 243 13.98 -7.27 39.80
C THR A 243 13.37 -6.29 40.79
#